data_AF-A0A373NIU3-F1
#
_entry.id   AF-A0A373NIU3-F1
#
_cell.length_a   1.000
_cell.length_b   1.000
_cell.length_c   1.000
_cell.angle_alpha   90.00
_cell.angle_beta   90.00
_cell.angle_gamma   90.00
#
_symmetry.space_group_name_H-M   'P 1'
#
loop_
_entity.id
_entity.type
_entity.pdbx_description
1 polymer ?
#
loop_
_entity_poly.entity_id
_entity_poly.type
_entity_poly.pdbx_seq_one_letter_code
_entity_poly.pdbx_strand_id
1 'polypeptide(L)'
;MEELYAAIEKKIKDAGYPRLISGEDVYNDICDQIEGKENGTYILLSKFDDDVVFEYHITVMDDDFNLGVLTMRTPEGVFETDFDE
;
A
#
# COMPACT_ATOMS: atom_id res chain seq x y z
N MET A 1 0.35 12.40 9.60
CA MET A 1 -0.60 11.35 9.99
C MET A 1 -1.75 11.29 8.99
N GLU A 2 -2.69 12.24 8.97
CA GLU A 2 -3.79 12.25 7.98
C GLU A 2 -3.34 12.48 6.53
N GLU A 3 -2.26 13.24 6.31
CA GLU A 3 -1.74 13.51 4.95
C GLU A 3 -1.23 12.24 4.24
N LEU A 4 -0.69 11.27 4.98
CA LEU A 4 -0.17 10.03 4.40
C LEU A 4 -1.33 9.11 3.97
N TYR A 5 -2.36 9.00 4.82
CA TYR A 5 -3.56 8.22 4.52
C TYR A 5 -4.30 8.81 3.31
N ALA A 6 -4.49 10.13 3.31
CA ALA A 6 -5.08 10.84 2.19
C ALA A 6 -4.24 10.71 0.92
N ALA A 7 -2.90 10.70 1.02
CA ALA A 7 -2.02 10.48 -0.13
C ALA A 7 -2.17 9.08 -0.71
N ILE A 8 -2.22 8.04 0.14
CA ILE A 8 -2.46 6.66 -0.27
C ILE A 8 -3.83 6.54 -0.97
N GLU A 9 -4.90 7.03 -0.33
CA GLU A 9 -6.24 7.02 -0.90
C GLU A 9 -6.32 7.78 -2.22
N LYS A 10 -5.64 8.94 -2.30
CA LYS A 10 -5.63 9.77 -3.50
C LYS A 10 -4.85 9.11 -4.62
N LYS A 11 -3.66 8.56 -4.39
CA LYS A 11 -2.89 7.83 -5.42
C LYS A 11 -3.66 6.62 -5.95
N ILE A 12 -4.36 5.90 -5.08
CA ILE A 12 -5.21 4.77 -5.48
C ILE A 12 -6.39 5.25 -6.34
N LYS A 13 -7.06 6.33 -5.94
CA LYS A 13 -8.10 6.96 -6.78
C LYS A 13 -7.56 7.48 -8.11
N ASP A 14 -6.37 8.09 -8.10
CA ASP A 14 -5.72 8.68 -9.27
C ASP A 14 -5.29 7.60 -10.26
N ALA A 15 -4.87 6.44 -9.76
CA ALA A 15 -4.64 5.23 -10.55
C ALA A 15 -5.91 4.73 -11.26
N GLY A 16 -7.09 5.28 -10.97
CA GLY A 16 -8.36 4.91 -11.61
C GLY A 16 -9.09 3.79 -10.87
N TYR A 17 -8.72 3.51 -9.62
CA TYR A 17 -9.35 2.46 -8.85
C TYR A 17 -10.76 2.89 -8.38
N PRO A 18 -11.83 2.15 -8.73
CA PRO A 18 -13.20 2.57 -8.48
C PRO A 18 -13.71 2.26 -7.06
N ARG A 19 -13.01 1.40 -6.29
CA ARG A 19 -13.46 1.02 -4.93
C ARG A 19 -12.86 1.93 -3.86
N LEU A 20 -13.56 2.00 -2.72
CA LEU A 20 -13.10 2.72 -1.54
C LEU A 20 -12.03 1.90 -0.82
N ILE A 21 -10.89 2.52 -0.56
CA ILE A 21 -9.83 1.98 0.28
C ILE A 21 -9.57 2.97 1.40
N SER A 22 -9.30 2.48 2.61
CA SER A 22 -8.90 3.32 3.73
C SER A 22 -7.38 3.32 3.82
N GLY A 23 -6.73 4.47 3.59
CA GLY A 23 -5.28 4.60 3.69
C GLY A 23 -4.77 4.37 5.12
N GLU A 24 -5.57 4.69 6.12
CA GLU A 24 -5.28 4.43 7.54
C GLU A 24 -5.22 2.93 7.84
N ASP A 25 -6.19 2.16 7.32
CA ASP A 25 -6.27 0.72 7.56
C ASP A 25 -5.08 0.00 6.93
N VAL A 26 -4.71 0.41 5.71
CA VAL A 26 -3.50 -0.07 5.03
C VAL A 26 -2.24 0.29 5.81
N TYR A 27 -2.09 1.54 6.25
CA TYR A 27 -0.93 1.96 7.01
C TYR A 27 -0.78 1.18 8.32
N ASN A 28 -1.88 1.00 9.07
CA ASN A 28 -1.86 0.25 10.31
C ASN A 28 -1.51 -1.23 10.10
N ASP A 29 -2.06 -1.87 9.05
CA ASP A 29 -1.75 -3.26 8.71
C ASP A 29 -0.28 -3.44 8.34
N ILE A 30 0.27 -2.47 7.58
CA ILE A 30 1.71 -2.43 7.28
C ILE A 30 2.52 -2.26 8.56
N CYS A 31 2.13 -1.32 9.42
CA CYS A 31 2.84 -1.03 10.67
C CYS A 31 2.90 -2.27 11.59
N ASP A 32 1.80 -3.01 11.72
CA ASP A 32 1.74 -4.27 12.48
C ASP A 32 2.62 -5.37 11.86
N GLN A 33 2.69 -5.42 10.52
CA GLN A 33 3.51 -6.40 9.79
C GLN A 33 5.02 -6.11 9.82
N ILE A 34 5.40 -4.84 9.83
CA ILE A 34 6.81 -4.42 9.91
C ILE A 34 7.32 -4.42 11.35
N GLU A 35 6.42 -4.39 12.34
CA GLU A 35 6.78 -4.43 13.76
C GLU A 35 7.56 -5.72 14.07
N GLY A 36 8.82 -5.56 14.47
CA GLY A 36 9.73 -6.68 14.75
C GLY A 36 10.52 -7.21 13.54
N LYS A 37 10.51 -6.50 12.41
CA LYS A 37 11.36 -6.78 11.25
C LYS A 37 12.65 -5.97 11.28
N GLU A 38 13.70 -6.49 10.64
CA GLU A 38 14.99 -5.80 10.53
C GLU A 38 14.93 -4.65 9.53
N ASN A 39 15.67 -3.57 9.80
CA ASN A 39 15.86 -2.46 8.87
C ASN A 39 16.38 -2.96 7.51
N GLY A 40 15.77 -2.49 6.42
CA GLY A 40 16.09 -2.93 5.06
C GLY A 40 15.37 -4.21 4.63
N THR A 41 14.47 -4.75 5.46
CA THR A 41 13.61 -5.87 5.03
C THR A 41 12.62 -5.38 3.99
N TYR A 42 12.62 -6.04 2.83
CA TYR A 42 11.59 -5.83 1.82
C TYR A 42 10.41 -6.78 2.08
N ILE A 43 9.21 -6.20 2.18
CA ILE A 43 7.97 -6.89 2.48
C ILE A 43 6.99 -6.67 1.34
N LEU A 44 6.48 -7.78 0.81
CA LEU A 44 5.39 -7.78 -0.15
C LEU A 44 4.10 -8.07 0.60
N LEU A 45 3.25 -7.06 0.78
CA LEU A 45 1.96 -7.22 1.42
C LEU A 45 0.89 -7.41 0.34
N SER A 46 0.17 -8.53 0.37
CA SER A 46 -0.92 -8.80 -0.57
C SER A 46 -2.26 -8.77 0.18
N LYS A 47 -3.05 -7.71 -0.03
CA LYS A 47 -4.41 -7.60 0.50
C LYS A 47 -5.39 -8.06 -0.57
N PHE A 48 -6.20 -9.05 -0.21
CA PHE A 48 -7.24 -9.58 -1.08
C PHE A 48 -8.57 -8.96 -0.65
N ASP A 49 -9.17 -8.17 -1.53
CA ASP A 49 -10.47 -7.53 -1.32
C ASP A 49 -11.46 -8.02 -2.37
N ASP A 50 -12.29 -8.98 -1.98
CA ASP A 50 -13.32 -9.58 -2.85
C ASP A 50 -12.68 -10.14 -4.15
N ASP A 51 -12.81 -9.49 -5.31
CA ASP A 51 -12.14 -9.89 -6.57
C ASP A 51 -10.87 -9.09 -6.92
N VAL A 52 -10.40 -8.22 -6.02
CA VAL A 52 -9.22 -7.37 -6.24
C VAL A 52 -8.05 -7.80 -5.37
N VAL A 53 -6.86 -7.86 -5.96
CA VAL A 53 -5.60 -8.08 -5.24
C VAL A 53 -4.81 -6.79 -5.22
N PHE A 54 -4.58 -6.27 -4.03
CA PHE A 54 -3.65 -5.17 -3.78
C PHE A 54 -2.31 -5.75 -3.35
N GLU A 55 -1.25 -5.36 -4.00
CA GLU A 55 0.11 -5.78 -3.72
C GLU A 55 0.95 -4.54 -3.41
N TYR A 56 1.35 -4.39 -2.15
CA TYR A 56 2.13 -3.27 -1.64
C TYR A 56 3.58 -3.73 -1.49
N HIS A 57 4.49 -2.97 -2.10
CA HIS A 57 5.93 -3.17 -2.01
C HIS A 57 6.45 -2.24 -0.92
N ILE A 58 6.72 -2.78 0.27
CA ILE A 58 7.12 -2.01 1.44
C ILE A 58 8.57 -2.32 1.78
N THR A 59 9.34 -1.28 2.09
CA THR A 59 10.68 -1.43 2.65
C THR A 59 10.67 -0.96 4.09
N VAL A 60 10.99 -1.86 5.02
CA VAL A 60 11.12 -1.55 6.44
C VAL A 60 12.30 -0.61 6.64
N MET A 61 12.06 0.53 7.27
CA MET A 61 13.10 1.46 7.71
C MET A 61 13.16 1.45 9.25
N ASP A 62 14.12 2.18 9.83
CA ASP A 62 14.48 2.05 11.26
C ASP A 62 13.35 2.51 12.20
N ASP A 63 12.66 3.59 11.82
CA ASP A 63 11.58 4.22 12.59
C ASP A 63 10.28 4.32 11.78
N ASP A 64 10.28 3.88 10.51
CA ASP A 64 9.19 4.09 9.56
C ASP A 64 9.25 3.07 8.41
N PHE A 65 8.42 3.21 7.38
CA PHE A 65 8.46 2.35 6.21
C PHE A 65 8.35 3.16 4.93
N ASN A 66 9.04 2.71 3.90
CA ASN A 66 8.87 3.25 2.56
C ASN A 66 7.85 2.39 1.82
N LEU A 67 6.74 2.99 1.38
CA LEU A 67 5.82 2.39 0.43
C LEU A 67 6.36 2.69 -0.97
N GLY A 68 6.89 1.68 -1.68
CA GLY A 68 7.49 1.85 -3.00
C GLY A 68 6.45 1.82 -4.11
N VAL A 69 5.85 0.65 -4.35
CA VAL A 69 4.89 0.44 -5.45
C VAL A 69 3.63 -0.24 -4.92
N LEU A 70 2.49 0.21 -5.39
CA LEU A 70 1.21 -0.44 -5.18
C LEU A 70 0.64 -0.93 -6.50
N THR A 71 0.47 -2.24 -6.61
CA THR A 71 -0.20 -2.88 -7.73
C THR A 71 -1.59 -3.34 -7.32
N MET A 72 -2.60 -2.91 -8.06
CA MET A 72 -4.01 -3.28 -7.89
C MET A 72 -4.43 -4.12 -9.08
N ARG A 73 -4.66 -5.41 -8.87
CA ARG A 73 -5.16 -6.32 -9.91
C ARG A 73 -6.65 -6.53 -9.71
N THR A 74 -7.45 -6.03 -10.64
CA THR A 74 -8.88 -6.25 -10.71
C THR A 74 -9.20 -7.17 -11.90
N PRO A 75 -10.39 -7.78 -11.95
CA PRO A 75 -10.85 -8.51 -13.15
C PRO A 75 -10.99 -7.58 -14.37
N GLU A 76 -11.16 -6.28 -14.16
CA GLU A 76 -11.32 -5.28 -15.22
C GLU A 76 -9.96 -4.80 -15.77
N GLY A 77 -8.88 -4.93 -15.02
CA GLY A 77 -7.54 -4.49 -15.43
C GLY A 77 -6.52 -4.49 -14.30
N VAL A 78 -5.28 -4.11 -14.63
CA VAL A 78 -4.21 -3.92 -13.66
C VAL A 78 -3.91 -2.43 -13.57
N PHE A 79 -3.96 -1.89 -12.36
CA PHE A 79 -3.60 -0.51 -12.05
C PHE A 79 -2.36 -0.54 -11.17
N GLU A 80 -1.37 0.30 -11.47
CA GLU A 80 -0.18 0.44 -10.64
C GLU A 80 -0.02 1.91 -10.26
N THR A 81 0.49 2.15 -9.06
CA THR A 81 0.88 3.48 -8.61
C THR A 81 2.20 3.39 -7.88
N ASP A 82 3.13 4.24 -8.30
CA ASP A 82 4.44 4.38 -7.69
C ASP A 82 4.36 5.46 -6.61
N PHE A 83 4.94 5.20 -5.44
CA PHE A 83 4.96 6.07 -4.27
C PHE A 83 6.38 6.55 -3.93
N ASP A 84 7.42 6.12 -4.66
CA ASP A 84 8.84 6.44 -4.43
C ASP A 84 9.28 7.74 -5.16
N GLU A 85 8.34 8.53 -5.70
CA GLU A 85 8.59 9.78 -6.45
C GLU A 85 9.14 10.95 -5.59
#